data_AF-A0A352MA23-F1
#
_entry.id   AF-A0A352MA23-F1
#
_cell.length_a   1.000
_cell.length_b   1.000
_cell.length_c   1.000
_cell.angle_alpha   90.00
_cell.angle_beta   90.00
_cell.angle_gamma   90.00
#
_symmetry.space_group_name_H-M   'P 1'
#
loop_
_entity.id
_entity.type
_entity.pdbx_description
1 polymer ?
#
loop_
_entity_poly.entity_id
_entity_poly.type
_entity_poly.pdbx_seq_one_letter_code
_entity_poly.pdbx_strand_id
1 'polypeptide(L)'
;MKKPVLLFSLLFLITLHAFCQKIPTGNPADFKVKTCLHSVSYMGIWRGQATLTVDEFLLKAKELGFDGVMLAAKRPHVSILDYDDAARLKLKARIKELGLE
;
A
#
# COMPACT_ATOMS: atom_id res chain seq x y z
N MET A 1 -31.64 35.73 -10.37
CA MET A 1 -31.23 34.69 -9.38
C MET A 1 -30.12 33.74 -9.87
N LYS A 2 -29.78 33.66 -11.17
CA LYS A 2 -28.78 32.68 -11.68
C LYS A 2 -27.31 33.16 -11.66
N LYS A 3 -27.06 34.47 -11.68
CA LYS A 3 -25.71 35.06 -11.65
C LYS A 3 -24.88 34.77 -10.38
N PRO A 4 -25.43 34.83 -9.15
CA PRO A 4 -24.61 34.52 -7.96
C PRO A 4 -24.28 33.03 -7.87
N VAL A 5 -25.16 32.15 -8.33
CA VAL A 5 -24.92 30.70 -8.36
C VAL A 5 -23.76 30.35 -9.30
N LEU A 6 -23.69 30.98 -10.48
CA LEU A 6 -22.61 30.78 -11.44
C LEU A 6 -21.26 31.29 -10.91
N LEU A 7 -21.27 32.39 -10.16
CA LEU A 7 -20.06 32.95 -9.54
C LEU A 7 -19.54 32.06 -8.41
N PHE A 8 -20.45 31.52 -7.60
CA PHE A 8 -20.11 30.58 -6.52
C PHE A 8 -19.58 29.24 -7.05
N SER A 9 -20.15 28.70 -8.11
CA SER A 9 -19.63 27.46 -8.73
C SER A 9 -18.29 27.69 -9.41
N LEU A 10 -18.05 28.86 -10.01
CA LEU A 10 -16.73 29.21 -10.55
C LEU A 10 -15.68 29.34 -9.44
N LEU A 11 -16.03 29.96 -8.29
CA LEU A 11 -15.14 30.01 -7.12
C LEU A 11 -14.82 28.62 -6.56
N PHE A 12 -15.82 27.72 -6.52
CA PHE A 12 -15.67 26.34 -6.04
C PHE A 12 -14.75 25.49 -6.93
N LEU A 13 -14.76 25.74 -8.25
CA LEU A 13 -13.82 25.09 -9.18
C LEU A 13 -12.38 25.61 -9.03
N ILE A 14 -12.18 26.87 -8.61
CA ILE A 14 -10.84 27.44 -8.41
C ILE A 14 -10.20 26.94 -7.10
N THR A 15 -11.00 26.55 -6.11
CA THR A 15 -10.50 26.03 -4.81
C THR A 15 -10.24 24.53 -4.80
N LEU A 16 -10.62 23.80 -5.85
CA LEU A 16 -10.21 22.41 -6.10
C LEU A 16 -8.73 22.35 -6.48
N HIS A 17 -7.86 22.67 -5.52
CA HIS A 17 -6.45 22.28 -5.61
C HIS A 17 -6.42 20.76 -5.63
N ALA A 18 -6.06 20.18 -6.78
CA ALA A 18 -5.75 18.77 -6.85
C ALA A 18 -4.63 18.48 -5.84
N PHE A 19 -4.90 17.61 -4.85
CA PHE A 19 -3.88 17.00 -4.01
C PHE A 19 -3.05 16.06 -4.89
N CYS A 20 -2.19 16.64 -5.71
CA CYS A 20 -1.17 15.92 -6.45
C CYS A 20 0.18 16.15 -5.75
N GLN A 21 1.04 15.14 -5.79
CA GLN A 21 2.41 15.30 -5.35
C GLN A 21 3.07 16.42 -6.18
N LYS A 22 3.83 17.30 -5.54
CA LYS A 22 4.59 18.32 -6.27
C LYS A 22 5.48 17.65 -7.31
N ILE A 23 5.66 18.31 -8.45
CA ILE A 23 6.56 17.83 -9.51
C ILE A 23 7.94 17.58 -8.85
N PRO A 24 8.53 16.39 -9.02
CA PRO A 24 9.85 16.10 -8.48
C PRO A 24 10.83 17.17 -8.96
N THR A 25 11.63 17.74 -8.04
CA THR A 25 12.55 18.83 -8.42
C THR A 25 13.75 18.31 -9.22
N GLY A 26 13.91 16.99 -9.31
CA GLY A 26 15.08 16.33 -9.89
C GLY A 26 16.26 16.24 -8.92
N ASN A 27 16.16 16.80 -7.71
CA ASN A 27 17.15 16.62 -6.65
C ASN A 27 16.88 15.29 -5.92
N PRO A 28 17.78 14.29 -5.97
CA PRO A 28 17.54 12.99 -5.33
C PRO A 28 17.20 13.06 -3.83
N ALA A 29 17.62 14.10 -3.12
CA ALA A 29 17.31 14.30 -1.71
C ALA A 29 15.84 14.64 -1.42
N ASP A 30 15.06 15.06 -2.44
CA ASP A 30 13.63 15.35 -2.30
C ASP A 30 12.74 14.10 -2.47
N PHE A 31 13.33 12.99 -2.95
CA PHE A 31 12.60 11.81 -3.37
C PHE A 31 12.24 10.96 -2.15
N LYS A 32 11.10 11.28 -1.54
CA LYS A 32 10.52 10.48 -0.46
C LYS A 32 9.53 9.48 -1.04
N VAL A 33 9.96 8.23 -1.17
CA VAL A 33 9.10 7.09 -1.51
C VAL A 33 8.98 6.17 -0.32
N LYS A 34 7.77 5.64 -0.10
CA LYS A 34 7.58 4.52 0.80
C LYS A 34 7.91 3.23 0.05
N THR A 35 8.73 2.42 0.66
CA THR A 35 9.15 1.12 0.14
C THR A 35 8.16 0.05 0.59
N CYS A 36 7.74 -0.81 -0.35
CA CYS A 36 6.90 -1.96 -0.02
C CYS A 36 7.55 -3.24 -0.50
N LEU A 37 7.62 -4.24 0.38
CA LEU A 37 8.08 -5.57 -0.01
C LEU A 37 6.91 -6.38 -0.59
N HIS A 38 7.10 -6.97 -1.76
CA HIS A 38 6.05 -7.79 -2.38
C HIS A 38 6.19 -9.27 -1.99
N SER A 39 5.11 -9.84 -1.46
CA SER A 39 5.09 -11.22 -0.94
C SER A 39 5.32 -12.30 -2.00
N VAL A 40 5.13 -11.99 -3.30
CA VAL A 40 5.49 -12.89 -4.42
C VAL A 40 6.92 -13.39 -4.36
N SER A 41 7.83 -12.58 -3.81
CA SER A 41 9.25 -12.92 -3.63
C SER A 41 9.47 -14.08 -2.65
N TYR A 42 8.45 -14.49 -1.89
CA TYR A 42 8.52 -15.56 -0.89
C TYR A 42 7.45 -16.64 -1.06
N MET A 43 6.80 -16.73 -2.22
CA MET A 43 5.69 -17.66 -2.47
C MET A 43 6.11 -19.07 -2.94
N GLY A 44 7.40 -19.31 -3.20
CA GLY A 44 7.88 -20.59 -3.72
C GLY A 44 7.41 -20.93 -5.14
N ILE A 45 7.08 -19.92 -5.95
CA ILE A 45 6.59 -20.10 -7.33
C ILE A 45 7.74 -20.45 -8.28
N TRP A 46 8.98 -20.03 -7.95
CA TRP A 46 10.17 -20.32 -8.76
C TRP A 46 11.12 -21.30 -8.05
N ARG A 47 11.84 -22.11 -8.82
CA ARG A 47 12.80 -23.08 -8.27
C ARG A 47 13.90 -22.34 -7.49
N GLY A 48 14.16 -22.81 -6.27
CA GLY A 48 15.17 -22.21 -5.38
C GLY A 48 14.72 -20.94 -4.66
N GLN A 49 13.47 -20.52 -4.82
CA GLN A 49 12.92 -19.38 -4.11
C GLN A 49 12.70 -19.72 -2.63
N ALA A 50 13.05 -18.80 -1.74
CA ALA A 50 12.65 -18.90 -0.34
C ALA A 50 11.12 -18.93 -0.21
N THR A 51 10.61 -19.79 0.65
CA THR A 51 9.18 -19.89 0.96
C THR A 51 8.94 -19.45 2.39
N LEU A 52 8.08 -18.46 2.56
CA LEU A 52 7.63 -18.00 3.87
C LEU A 52 6.11 -18.11 3.94
N THR A 53 5.59 -18.38 5.13
CA THR A 53 4.18 -18.11 5.45
C THR A 53 3.93 -16.61 5.44
N VAL A 54 2.65 -16.20 5.47
CA VAL A 54 2.29 -14.77 5.49
C VAL A 54 2.88 -14.07 6.72
N ASP A 55 2.83 -14.66 7.91
CA ASP A 55 3.38 -14.02 9.12
C ASP A 55 4.91 -13.92 9.09
N GLU A 56 5.61 -14.98 8.64
CA GLU A 56 7.07 -14.96 8.47
C GLU A 56 7.50 -13.91 7.43
N PHE A 57 6.72 -13.75 6.36
CA PHE A 57 6.92 -12.69 5.38
C PHE A 57 6.78 -11.29 6.00
N LEU A 58 5.77 -11.05 6.84
CA LEU A 58 5.61 -9.75 7.52
C LEU A 58 6.78 -9.46 8.47
N LEU A 59 7.22 -10.46 9.23
CA LEU A 59 8.41 -10.35 10.08
C LEU A 59 9.65 -10.01 9.26
N LYS A 60 9.84 -10.66 8.10
CA LYS A 60 10.93 -10.37 7.19
C LYS A 60 10.87 -8.95 6.61
N ALA A 61 9.68 -8.46 6.25
CA ALA A 61 9.50 -7.09 5.77
C ALA A 61 9.94 -6.05 6.81
N LYS A 62 9.54 -6.27 8.07
CA LYS A 62 9.97 -5.44 9.21
C LYS A 62 11.48 -5.50 9.44
N GLU A 63 12.06 -6.69 9.43
CA GLU A 63 13.50 -6.90 9.61
C GLU A 63 14.33 -6.18 8.54
N LEU A 64 13.85 -6.18 7.29
CA LEU A 64 14.51 -5.51 6.17
C LEU A 64 14.28 -3.99 6.13
N GLY A 65 13.43 -3.45 7.01
CA GLY A 65 13.18 -2.01 7.12
C GLY A 65 12.26 -1.43 6.03
N PHE A 66 11.37 -2.24 5.46
CA PHE A 66 10.35 -1.74 4.53
C PHE A 66 9.25 -0.95 5.26
N ASP A 67 8.67 0.05 4.59
CA ASP A 67 7.56 0.85 5.12
C ASP A 67 6.22 0.08 5.09
N GLY A 68 6.05 -0.83 4.14
CA GLY A 68 4.82 -1.60 3.99
C GLY A 68 4.97 -2.90 3.20
N VAL A 69 3.85 -3.54 2.93
CA VAL A 69 3.80 -4.83 2.23
C VAL A 69 2.80 -4.86 1.09
N MET A 70 3.13 -5.59 0.03
CA MET A 70 2.21 -5.95 -1.04
C MET A 70 1.93 -7.44 -1.02
N LEU A 71 0.65 -7.78 -0.86
CA LEU A 71 0.21 -9.14 -0.63
C LEU A 71 -0.38 -9.76 -1.91
N ALA A 72 0.15 -10.91 -2.30
CA ALA A 72 -0.33 -11.62 -3.47
C ALA A 72 -1.67 -12.32 -3.15
N ALA A 73 -2.71 -11.99 -3.91
CA ALA A 73 -4.07 -12.50 -3.72
C ALA A 73 -4.28 -13.92 -4.28
N LYS A 74 -3.33 -14.84 -4.02
CA LYS A 74 -3.40 -16.26 -4.43
C LYS A 74 -2.61 -17.15 -3.48
N ARG A 75 -2.87 -18.47 -3.54
CA ARG A 75 -2.14 -19.48 -2.75
C ARG A 75 -0.63 -19.50 -3.09
N PRO A 76 0.25 -19.72 -2.10
CA PRO A 76 -0.05 -20.05 -0.70
C PRO A 76 -0.33 -18.85 0.21
N HIS A 77 -0.34 -17.62 -0.33
CA HIS A 77 -0.60 -16.40 0.45
C HIS A 77 -2.09 -16.05 0.47
N VAL A 78 -2.44 -14.79 0.18
CA VAL A 78 -3.70 -14.16 0.57
C VAL A 78 -4.81 -14.41 -0.46
N SER A 79 -4.93 -15.68 -0.85
CA SER A 79 -5.98 -16.19 -1.73
C SER A 79 -7.35 -15.78 -1.22
N ILE A 80 -8.17 -15.22 -2.11
CA ILE A 80 -9.54 -14.79 -1.78
C ILE A 80 -10.41 -15.99 -1.36
N LEU A 81 -10.06 -17.20 -1.78
CA LEU A 81 -10.75 -18.43 -1.38
C LEU A 81 -10.43 -18.88 0.06
N ASP A 82 -9.33 -18.40 0.64
CA ASP A 82 -8.83 -18.84 1.96
C ASP A 82 -8.88 -17.73 3.02
N TYR A 83 -9.08 -16.47 2.62
CA TYR A 83 -9.11 -15.31 3.51
C TYR A 83 -10.50 -14.71 3.65
N ASP A 84 -11.23 -15.20 4.65
CA ASP A 84 -12.50 -14.63 5.08
C ASP A 84 -12.33 -13.26 5.80
N ASP A 85 -13.44 -12.67 6.21
CA ASP A 85 -13.46 -11.35 6.85
C ASP A 85 -12.63 -11.32 8.14
N ALA A 86 -12.71 -12.36 8.95
CA ALA A 86 -11.99 -12.46 10.21
C ALA A 86 -10.48 -12.60 10.00
N ALA A 87 -10.06 -13.44 9.05
CA ALA A 87 -8.67 -13.61 8.66
C ALA A 87 -8.07 -12.29 8.14
N ARG A 88 -8.82 -11.53 7.32
CA ARG A 88 -8.38 -10.21 6.83
C ARG A 88 -8.25 -9.18 7.95
N LEU A 89 -9.17 -9.17 8.92
CA LEU A 89 -9.07 -8.28 10.09
C LEU A 89 -7.85 -8.62 10.95
N LYS A 90 -7.59 -9.91 11.22
CA LYS A 90 -6.41 -10.37 11.95
C LYS A 90 -5.11 -9.99 11.22
N LEU A 91 -5.05 -10.20 9.91
CA LEU A 91 -3.92 -9.82 9.07
C LEU A 91 -3.67 -8.31 9.12
N LYS A 92 -4.71 -7.49 8.99
CA LYS A 92 -4.60 -6.02 9.09
C LYS A 92 -4.09 -5.57 10.45
N ALA A 93 -4.58 -6.19 11.53
CA ALA A 93 -4.10 -5.91 12.88
C ALA A 93 -2.61 -6.27 13.04
N ARG A 94 -2.20 -7.43 12.48
CA ARG A 94 -0.80 -7.88 12.52
C ARG A 94 0.15 -6.97 11.73
N ILE A 95 -0.26 -6.52 10.54
CA ILE A 95 0.49 -5.53 9.73
C ILE A 95 0.72 -4.26 10.55
N LYS A 96 -0.34 -3.73 11.18
CA LYS A 96 -0.26 -2.53 12.03
C LYS A 96 0.63 -2.73 13.26
N GLU A 97 0.54 -3.88 13.94
CA GLU A 97 1.39 -4.22 15.10
C GLU A 97 2.88 -4.19 14.73
N LEU A 98 3.21 -4.60 13.51
CA LEU A 98 4.58 -4.62 13.01
C LEU A 98 5.07 -3.25 12.52
N GLY A 99 4.21 -2.23 12.49
CA GLY A 99 4.54 -0.89 11.99
C GLY A 99 4.62 -0.82 10.46
N LEU A 100 3.99 -1.78 9.77
CA LEU A 100 3.93 -1.84 8.31
C LEU A 100 2.60 -1.24 7.81
N GLU A 101 2.61 -0.72 6.59
CA GLU A 101 1.41 -0.32 5.81
C GLU A 101 0.87 -1.44 4.92
#